data_AF-A0A315SCS1-F1
#
_entry.id   AF-A0A315SCS1-F1
#
_cell.length_a   1.000
_cell.length_b   1.000
_cell.length_c   1.000
_cell.angle_alpha   90.00
_cell.angle_beta   90.00
_cell.angle_gamma   90.00
#
_symmetry.space_group_name_H-M   'P 1'
#
loop_
_entity.id
_entity.type
_entity.pdbx_description
1 polymer ?
#
loop_
_entity_poly.entity_id
_entity_poly.type
_entity_poly.pdbx_seq_one_letter_code
_entity_poly.pdbx_strand_id
1 'polypeptide(L)'
;MKKSLVVSLILVFVLTFSGLAFATTHTLDVVGGGDKQEISTGRTVEDYVNALVELADADEAGDIFYPERNEVKYPFVPLHKDGELIGYGSWVNTIIYSHPEDFIAVIGMANNSKTEESMAVIKNWKPLDANDHHPEMKQEEFLSRYYGLSLKSSFDPEVDIISGSTISSQTFYFEMKNMLLVFENYGPEAE
;
A
#
# COMPACT_ATOMS: atom_id res chain seq x y z
N MET A 1 -45.59 40.86 8.72
CA MET A 1 -44.82 39.63 9.02
C MET A 1 -45.30 38.49 8.14
N LYS A 2 -44.59 38.14 7.05
CA LYS A 2 -44.76 36.88 6.26
C LYS A 2 -43.92 36.83 4.95
N LYS A 3 -42.82 37.58 4.83
CA LYS A 3 -41.98 37.56 3.62
C LYS A 3 -40.47 37.35 3.87
N SER A 4 -40.05 37.15 5.12
CA SER A 4 -38.63 36.97 5.47
C SER A 4 -38.25 35.53 5.85
N LEU A 5 -39.17 34.57 5.70
CA LEU A 5 -38.95 33.17 6.12
C LEU A 5 -38.63 32.22 4.96
N VAL A 6 -38.79 32.65 3.71
CA VAL A 6 -38.65 31.77 2.52
C VAL A 6 -37.24 31.81 1.94
N VAL A 7 -36.43 32.80 2.30
CA VAL A 7 -35.06 32.97 1.76
C VAL A 7 -34.01 32.18 2.56
N SER A 8 -34.27 31.84 3.82
CA SER A 8 -33.35 31.01 4.63
C SER A 8 -33.46 29.51 4.39
N LEU A 9 -34.48 29.02 3.68
CA LEU A 9 -34.64 27.57 3.44
C LEU A 9 -33.95 27.09 2.15
N ILE A 10 -33.60 28.01 1.24
CA ILE A 10 -32.91 27.68 -0.03
C ILE A 10 -31.38 27.74 0.13
N LEU A 11 -30.88 28.40 1.19
CA LEU A 11 -29.43 28.50 1.45
C LEU A 11 -28.84 27.28 2.19
N VAL A 12 -29.65 26.28 2.55
CA VAL A 12 -29.20 25.06 3.25
C VAL A 12 -29.10 23.84 2.32
N PHE A 13 -29.44 23.98 1.03
CA PHE A 13 -29.45 22.85 0.08
C PHE A 13 -28.32 22.86 -0.97
N VAL A 14 -27.32 23.75 -0.84
CA VAL A 14 -26.19 23.84 -1.78
C VAL A 14 -24.84 23.45 -1.13
N LEU A 15 -24.84 22.94 0.11
CA LEU A 15 -23.60 22.61 0.84
C LEU A 15 -23.45 21.14 1.23
N THR A 16 -24.20 20.21 0.63
CA THR A 16 -24.09 18.77 0.96
C THR A 16 -23.91 17.87 -0.25
N PHE A 17 -23.17 18.32 -1.27
CA PHE A 17 -22.80 17.47 -2.42
C PHE A 17 -21.29 17.44 -2.71
N SER A 18 -20.45 17.80 -1.74
CA SER A 18 -19.01 17.57 -1.77
C SER A 18 -18.67 16.53 -0.70
N GLY A 19 -18.78 15.26 -1.08
CA GLY A 19 -18.48 14.15 -0.16
C GLY A 19 -19.18 12.83 -0.48
N LEU A 20 -19.47 12.54 -1.75
CA LEU A 20 -19.56 11.16 -2.20
C LEU A 20 -18.31 10.90 -3.02
N ALA A 21 -17.15 10.90 -2.34
CA ALA A 21 -16.08 10.03 -2.78
C ALA A 21 -16.67 8.63 -2.62
N PHE A 22 -17.18 8.06 -3.73
CA PHE A 22 -17.45 6.64 -3.74
C PHE A 22 -16.16 5.98 -3.33
N ALA A 23 -16.18 5.26 -2.21
CA ALA A 23 -15.06 4.46 -1.78
C ALA A 23 -14.87 3.41 -2.88
N THR A 24 -14.03 3.73 -3.86
CA THR A 24 -13.72 2.82 -4.96
C THR A 24 -12.88 1.72 -4.35
N THR A 25 -13.48 0.54 -4.30
CA THR A 25 -12.79 -0.69 -3.96
C THR A 25 -11.53 -0.79 -4.79
N HIS A 26 -10.38 -1.04 -4.15
CA HIS A 26 -9.15 -1.24 -4.89
C HIS A 26 -9.20 -2.60 -5.59
N THR A 27 -8.94 -2.61 -6.90
CA THR A 27 -9.08 -3.80 -7.73
C THR A 27 -7.87 -3.95 -8.64
N LEU A 28 -7.41 -5.19 -8.80
CA LEU A 28 -6.46 -5.57 -9.84
C LEU A 28 -7.18 -6.26 -11.00
N ASP A 29 -6.80 -5.84 -12.21
CA ASP A 29 -7.18 -6.50 -13.45
C ASP A 29 -6.13 -7.58 -13.76
N VAL A 30 -6.47 -8.86 -13.58
CA VAL A 30 -5.60 -9.96 -14.02
C VAL A 30 -5.98 -10.39 -15.44
N VAL A 31 -5.03 -10.25 -16.38
CA VAL A 31 -5.20 -10.71 -17.77
C VAL A 31 -4.72 -12.16 -17.87
N GLY A 32 -5.61 -13.09 -17.53
CA GLY A 32 -5.37 -14.53 -17.65
C GLY A 32 -6.43 -15.20 -18.53
N GLY A 33 -6.09 -15.48 -19.79
CA GLY A 33 -6.65 -16.61 -20.55
C GLY A 33 -8.17 -16.69 -20.79
N GLY A 34 -8.94 -15.59 -20.77
CA GLY A 34 -10.31 -15.63 -21.29
C GLY A 34 -11.21 -14.46 -20.91
N ASP A 35 -11.16 -13.99 -19.66
CA ASP A 35 -12.01 -12.91 -19.14
C ASP A 35 -11.26 -12.07 -18.11
N LYS A 36 -11.59 -10.76 -18.00
CA LYS A 36 -11.08 -9.89 -16.94
C LYS A 36 -11.66 -10.35 -15.60
N GLN A 37 -10.82 -10.86 -14.71
CA GLN A 37 -11.23 -11.19 -13.35
C GLN A 37 -10.92 -9.98 -12.45
N GLU A 38 -11.96 -9.35 -11.91
CA GLU A 38 -11.84 -8.29 -10.92
C GLU A 38 -11.59 -8.93 -9.55
N ILE A 39 -10.40 -8.72 -9.00
CA ILE A 39 -10.00 -9.29 -7.71
C ILE A 39 -10.07 -8.18 -6.68
N SER A 40 -10.78 -8.46 -5.59
CA SER A 40 -11.01 -7.51 -4.52
C SER A 40 -11.01 -8.21 -3.16
N THR A 41 -10.35 -7.60 -2.19
CA THR A 41 -10.45 -7.95 -0.77
C THR A 41 -11.58 -7.19 -0.06
N GLY A 42 -12.36 -6.39 -0.80
CA GLY A 42 -13.41 -5.52 -0.25
C GLY A 42 -12.88 -4.25 0.43
N ARG A 43 -11.56 -4.07 0.54
CA ARG A 43 -10.95 -2.85 1.11
C ARG A 43 -11.02 -1.68 0.14
N THR A 44 -11.29 -0.52 0.71
CA THR A 44 -11.29 0.78 0.06
C THR A 44 -9.90 1.41 0.16
N VAL A 45 -9.67 2.46 -0.63
CA VAL A 45 -8.44 3.26 -0.52
C VAL A 45 -8.26 3.84 0.89
N GLU A 46 -9.34 4.28 1.53
CA GLU A 46 -9.30 4.81 2.91
C GLU A 46 -8.87 3.75 3.92
N ASP A 47 -9.30 2.50 3.75
CA ASP A 47 -8.88 1.38 4.62
C ASP A 47 -7.36 1.15 4.55
N TYR A 48 -6.77 1.22 3.35
CA TYR A 48 -5.33 1.10 3.18
C TYR A 48 -4.57 2.27 3.79
N VAL A 49 -5.03 3.49 3.56
CA VAL A 49 -4.40 4.70 4.13
C VAL A 49 -4.43 4.65 5.66
N ASN A 50 -5.57 4.30 6.26
CA ASN A 50 -5.68 4.15 7.71
C ASN A 50 -4.75 3.05 8.25
N ALA A 51 -4.68 1.91 7.57
CA ALA A 51 -3.79 0.83 7.95
C ALA A 51 -2.30 1.20 7.82
N LEU A 52 -1.94 2.04 6.85
CA LEU A 52 -0.58 2.58 6.68
C LEU A 52 -0.20 3.57 7.77
N VAL A 53 -1.12 4.48 8.12
CA VAL A 53 -0.93 5.43 9.23
C VAL A 53 -0.69 4.69 10.54
N GLU A 54 -1.50 3.67 10.83
CA GLU A 54 -1.31 2.79 11.98
C GLU A 54 0.03 2.03 11.93
N LEU A 55 0.37 1.43 10.78
CA LEU A 55 1.60 0.65 10.62
C LEU A 55 2.87 1.48 10.84
N ALA A 56 2.86 2.74 10.40
CA ALA A 56 4.00 3.64 10.49
C ALA A 56 4.02 4.46 11.79
N ASP A 57 2.98 4.36 12.63
CA ASP A 57 2.75 5.28 13.75
C ASP A 57 2.84 6.74 13.30
N ALA A 58 2.21 7.04 12.16
CA ALA A 58 2.15 8.37 11.54
C ALA A 58 0.99 9.19 12.12
N ASP A 59 1.09 10.51 12.03
CA ASP A 59 0.00 11.42 12.39
C ASP A 59 -0.93 11.67 11.20
N GLU A 60 -0.38 11.71 9.99
CA GLU A 60 -1.12 12.01 8.77
C GLU A 60 -0.55 11.32 7.52
N ALA A 61 -1.44 11.16 6.53
CA ALA A 61 -1.12 10.72 5.18
C ALA A 61 -1.42 11.85 4.20
N GLY A 62 -0.52 12.09 3.24
CA GLY A 62 -0.72 13.07 2.18
C GLY A 62 -1.41 12.50 0.94
N ASP A 63 -1.33 13.25 -0.16
CA ASP A 63 -1.98 12.88 -1.42
C ASP A 63 -1.39 11.61 -2.04
N ILE A 64 -2.27 10.78 -2.59
CA ILE A 64 -1.89 9.50 -3.21
C ILE A 64 -1.27 9.77 -4.58
N PHE A 65 -0.05 9.29 -4.76
CA PHE A 65 0.64 9.25 -6.04
C PHE A 65 0.40 7.92 -6.75
N TYR A 66 -0.09 7.97 -7.98
CA TYR A 66 -0.27 6.79 -8.85
C TYR A 66 0.76 6.82 -9.99
N PRO A 67 1.74 5.89 -10.01
CA PRO A 67 2.70 5.79 -11.11
C PRO A 67 2.01 5.22 -12.37
N GLU A 68 1.43 6.07 -13.22
CA GLU A 68 0.66 5.61 -14.39
C GLU A 68 1.52 4.92 -15.48
N ARG A 69 2.84 5.07 -15.45
CA ARG A 69 3.75 4.62 -16.51
C ARG A 69 4.09 3.12 -16.50
N ASN A 70 3.72 2.39 -15.46
CA ASN A 70 4.27 1.05 -15.21
C ASN A 70 3.30 -0.12 -15.47
N GLU A 71 2.07 0.15 -15.95
CA GLU A 71 0.99 -0.83 -16.19
C GLU A 71 0.58 -1.70 -14.96
N VAL A 72 1.28 -1.60 -13.83
CA VAL A 72 1.08 -2.35 -12.58
C VAL A 72 0.89 -1.37 -11.42
N LYS A 73 -0.32 -1.30 -10.86
CA LYS A 73 -0.66 -0.26 -9.89
C LYS A 73 -0.01 -0.50 -8.52
N TYR A 74 1.02 0.30 -8.19
CA TYR A 74 1.52 0.50 -6.83
C TYR A 74 1.37 1.98 -6.45
N PRO A 75 0.32 2.35 -5.71
CA PRO A 75 0.19 3.71 -5.21
C PRO A 75 1.22 4.01 -4.14
N PHE A 76 1.63 5.26 -4.02
CA PHE A 76 2.50 5.74 -2.96
C PHE A 76 1.84 6.89 -2.20
N VAL A 77 1.86 6.82 -0.88
CA VAL A 77 1.24 7.78 0.01
C VAL A 77 2.29 8.31 0.97
N PRO A 78 2.64 9.60 0.95
CA PRO A 78 3.61 10.14 1.90
C PRO A 78 3.00 10.11 3.31
N LEU A 79 3.74 9.56 4.27
CA LEU A 79 3.35 9.44 5.66
C LEU A 79 4.19 10.41 6.50
N HIS A 80 3.53 11.21 7.33
CA HIS A 80 4.19 12.23 8.13
C HIS A 80 3.96 12.02 9.63
N LYS A 81 4.99 12.35 10.42
CA LYS A 81 4.93 12.39 11.88
C LYS A 81 5.59 13.68 12.36
N ASP A 82 4.94 14.41 13.24
CA ASP A 82 5.40 15.72 13.72
C ASP A 82 5.71 16.71 12.56
N GLY A 83 5.04 16.55 11.41
CA GLY A 83 5.26 17.34 10.20
C GLY A 83 6.49 16.91 9.35
N GLU A 84 7.20 15.86 9.74
CA GLU A 84 8.32 15.29 8.97
C GLU A 84 7.87 14.07 8.16
N LEU A 85 8.34 13.97 6.91
CA LEU A 85 8.13 12.79 6.08
C LEU A 85 8.92 11.60 6.65
N ILE A 86 8.22 10.55 7.07
CA ILE A 86 8.84 9.34 7.64
C ILE A 86 8.93 8.17 6.64
N GLY A 87 8.24 8.27 5.51
CA GLY A 87 8.28 7.31 4.42
C GLY A 87 7.08 7.39 3.50
N TYR A 88 7.00 6.47 2.56
CA TYR A 88 5.90 6.32 1.62
C TYR A 88 5.21 4.98 1.84
N GLY A 89 3.94 5.02 2.21
CA GLY A 89 3.08 3.84 2.27
C GLY A 89 2.68 3.37 0.87
N SER A 90 2.59 2.06 0.68
CA SER A 90 2.09 1.44 -0.54
C SER A 90 1.27 0.19 -0.18
N TRP A 91 0.43 -0.25 -1.11
CA TRP A 91 -0.33 -1.49 -1.00
C TRP A 91 -0.43 -2.19 -2.35
N VAL A 92 -0.74 -3.47 -2.30
CA VAL A 92 -1.01 -4.29 -3.48
C VAL A 92 -2.07 -5.32 -3.13
N ASN A 93 -2.90 -5.67 -4.11
CA ASN A 93 -3.72 -6.87 -4.02
C ASN A 93 -3.06 -7.95 -4.88
N THR A 94 -3.21 -9.19 -4.50
CA THR A 94 -2.62 -10.31 -5.21
C THR A 94 -3.54 -11.51 -5.08
N ILE A 95 -3.24 -12.55 -5.84
CA ILE A 95 -3.91 -13.84 -5.68
C ILE A 95 -2.89 -14.84 -5.16
N ILE A 96 -3.22 -15.45 -4.03
CA ILE A 96 -2.46 -16.57 -3.48
C ILE A 96 -3.42 -17.74 -3.29
N TYR A 97 -3.10 -18.90 -3.86
CA TYR A 97 -3.96 -20.09 -3.85
C TYR A 97 -5.42 -19.84 -4.27
N SER A 98 -5.64 -18.98 -5.27
CA SER A 98 -6.99 -18.58 -5.76
C SER A 98 -7.81 -17.73 -4.78
N HIS A 99 -7.19 -17.20 -3.73
CA HIS A 99 -7.80 -16.26 -2.80
C HIS A 99 -7.23 -14.85 -3.03
N PRO A 100 -8.09 -13.80 -3.01
CA PRO A 100 -7.61 -12.43 -2.97
C PRO A 100 -6.87 -12.22 -1.65
N GLU A 101 -5.63 -11.78 -1.74
CA GLU A 101 -4.84 -11.34 -0.59
C GLU A 101 -4.36 -9.91 -0.83
N ASP A 102 -4.00 -9.23 0.24
CA ASP A 102 -3.38 -7.92 0.17
C ASP A 102 -2.42 -7.70 1.34
N PHE A 103 -1.49 -6.78 1.09
CA PHE A 103 -0.57 -6.32 2.11
C PHE A 103 -0.23 -4.86 1.88
N ILE A 104 0.25 -4.24 2.95
CA ILE A 104 0.76 -2.88 2.95
C ILE A 104 2.24 -2.89 3.32
N ALA A 105 2.99 -1.92 2.78
CA ALA A 105 4.39 -1.71 3.11
C ALA A 105 4.68 -0.21 3.23
N VAL A 106 5.65 0.12 4.08
CA VAL A 106 6.23 1.45 4.21
C VAL A 106 7.62 1.40 3.58
N ILE A 107 7.86 2.28 2.63
CA ILE A 107 9.12 2.43 1.91
C ILE A 107 9.81 3.69 2.43
N GLY A 108 11.13 3.63 2.61
CA GLY A 108 11.93 4.80 2.94
C GLY A 108 13.28 4.76 2.24
N MET A 109 13.98 5.89 2.24
CA MET A 109 15.33 5.96 1.69
C MET A 109 16.36 5.57 2.76
N ALA A 110 17.25 4.65 2.42
CA ALA A 110 18.42 4.30 3.22
C ALA A 110 19.67 4.89 2.57
N ASN A 111 20.40 5.70 3.35
CA ASN A 111 21.63 6.35 2.89
C ASN A 111 22.85 5.55 3.37
N ASN A 112 23.75 5.22 2.45
CA ASN A 112 25.04 4.66 2.79
C ASN A 112 26.06 5.79 2.96
N SER A 113 26.42 6.07 4.22
CA SER A 113 27.37 7.13 4.58
C SER A 113 28.78 6.96 4.01
N LYS A 114 29.12 5.77 3.48
CA LYS A 114 30.43 5.49 2.88
C LYS A 114 30.45 5.64 1.36
N THR A 115 29.31 5.47 0.69
CA THR A 115 29.24 5.44 -0.78
C THR A 115 28.41 6.57 -1.36
N GLU A 116 27.81 7.42 -0.53
CA GLU A 116 26.84 8.46 -0.92
C GLU A 116 25.62 7.91 -1.69
N GLU A 117 25.48 6.58 -1.77
CA GLU A 117 24.35 5.93 -2.41
C GLU A 117 23.12 6.00 -1.48
N SER A 118 22.01 6.47 -2.03
CA SER A 118 20.69 6.32 -1.44
C SER A 118 19.95 5.21 -2.19
N MET A 119 19.24 4.34 -1.48
CA MET A 119 18.39 3.31 -2.08
C MET A 119 17.09 3.18 -1.32
N ALA A 120 16.02 2.81 -2.02
CA ALA A 120 14.75 2.53 -1.38
C ALA A 120 14.84 1.21 -0.61
N VAL A 121 14.24 1.18 0.57
CA VAL A 121 14.14 0.00 1.40
C VAL A 121 12.75 -0.14 2.01
N ILE A 122 12.33 -1.39 2.26
CA ILE A 122 11.15 -1.68 3.09
C ILE A 122 11.48 -1.35 4.55
N LYS A 123 10.76 -0.41 5.15
CA LYS A 123 10.88 -0.01 6.56
C LYS A 123 10.01 -0.87 7.47
N ASN A 124 8.79 -1.16 7.02
CA ASN A 124 7.80 -1.94 7.72
C ASN A 124 6.82 -2.53 6.70
N TRP A 125 6.14 -3.63 7.03
CA TRP A 125 5.09 -4.20 6.20
C TRP A 125 4.21 -5.13 7.03
N LYS A 126 2.96 -5.34 6.60
CA LYS A 126 2.10 -6.40 7.15
C LYS A 126 1.11 -6.89 6.10
N PRO A 127 0.83 -8.20 6.04
CA PRO A 127 -0.32 -8.69 5.30
C PRO A 127 -1.61 -8.29 6.02
N LEU A 128 -2.63 -7.87 5.26
CA LEU A 128 -3.92 -7.47 5.81
C LEU A 128 -4.94 -8.62 5.70
N ASP A 129 -5.00 -9.30 4.55
CA ASP A 129 -5.77 -10.53 4.33
C ASP A 129 -4.90 -11.79 4.27
N ALA A 130 -3.77 -11.86 4.98
CA ALA A 130 -3.17 -13.16 5.29
C ALA A 130 -4.23 -13.96 6.05
N ASN A 131 -4.88 -14.81 5.28
CA ASN A 131 -5.99 -15.69 5.61
C ASN A 131 -5.71 -16.41 6.94
N ASP A 132 -6.74 -16.80 7.66
CA ASP A 132 -6.69 -17.68 8.85
C ASP A 132 -5.85 -18.97 8.64
N HIS A 133 -5.42 -19.25 7.41
CA HIS A 133 -4.58 -20.38 7.01
C HIS A 133 -3.07 -20.13 7.17
N HIS A 134 -2.61 -18.87 7.26
CA HIS A 134 -1.19 -18.51 7.45
C HIS A 134 -0.97 -17.46 8.57
N PRO A 135 -1.52 -17.67 9.79
CA PRO A 135 -1.43 -16.71 10.88
C PRO A 135 0.01 -16.41 11.31
N GLU A 136 0.93 -17.34 11.08
CA GLU A 136 2.35 -17.16 11.32
C GLU A 136 2.95 -16.00 10.52
N MET A 137 2.44 -15.70 9.32
CA MET A 137 2.90 -14.57 8.51
C MET A 137 2.64 -13.20 9.18
N LYS A 138 1.82 -13.14 10.23
CA LYS A 138 1.54 -11.92 11.01
C LYS A 138 2.52 -11.73 12.18
N GLN A 139 3.38 -12.70 12.46
CA GLN A 139 4.31 -12.62 13.58
C GLN A 139 5.55 -11.79 13.20
N GLU A 140 5.98 -10.94 14.11
CA GLU A 140 7.11 -10.02 13.92
C GLU A 140 8.41 -10.73 13.52
N GLU A 141 8.63 -11.96 13.98
CA GLU A 141 9.80 -12.78 13.59
C GLU A 141 9.90 -12.98 12.07
N PHE A 142 8.77 -13.02 11.37
CA PHE A 142 8.73 -13.19 9.92
C PHE A 142 8.63 -11.86 9.19
N LEU A 143 7.84 -10.91 9.70
CA LEU A 143 7.75 -9.58 9.12
C LEU A 143 9.14 -8.91 9.07
N SER A 144 9.88 -9.00 10.18
CA SER A 144 11.20 -8.37 10.31
C SER A 144 12.27 -8.89 9.34
N ARG A 145 12.07 -10.05 8.71
CA ARG A 145 13.00 -10.60 7.70
C ARG A 145 13.11 -9.72 6.46
N TYR A 146 12.05 -8.96 6.14
CA TYR A 146 12.05 -8.07 4.99
C TYR A 146 12.34 -6.61 5.36
N TYR A 147 12.62 -6.29 6.63
CA TYR A 147 13.04 -4.95 6.99
C TYR A 147 14.44 -4.66 6.44
N GLY A 148 14.58 -3.54 5.74
CA GLY A 148 15.79 -3.21 4.98
C GLY A 148 15.89 -3.91 3.63
N LEU A 149 14.87 -4.66 3.19
CA LEU A 149 14.83 -5.23 1.84
C LEU A 149 14.99 -4.12 0.80
N SER A 150 15.93 -4.28 -0.14
CA SER A 150 16.20 -3.35 -1.23
C SER A 150 16.20 -4.05 -2.59
N LEU A 151 16.35 -3.29 -3.69
CA LEU A 151 16.58 -3.88 -5.01
C LEU A 151 17.87 -4.71 -5.11
N LYS A 152 18.85 -4.47 -4.22
CA LYS A 152 20.10 -5.26 -4.17
C LYS A 152 19.96 -6.56 -3.36
N SER A 153 18.93 -6.69 -2.52
CA SER A 153 18.68 -7.91 -1.74
C SER A 153 18.29 -9.06 -2.66
N SER A 154 18.88 -10.23 -2.43
CA SER A 154 18.53 -11.50 -3.09
C SER A 154 17.54 -12.29 -2.23
N PHE A 155 16.71 -13.12 -2.85
CA PHE A 155 15.86 -14.07 -2.14
C PHE A 155 16.71 -15.23 -1.65
N ASP A 156 16.67 -15.52 -0.35
CA ASP A 156 17.30 -16.69 0.27
C ASP A 156 16.22 -17.66 0.75
N PRO A 157 15.94 -18.75 0.01
CA PRO A 157 14.93 -19.73 0.39
C PRO A 157 15.11 -20.34 1.79
N GLU A 158 16.32 -20.38 2.34
CA GLU A 158 16.57 -20.96 3.67
C GLU A 158 16.12 -20.03 4.81
N VAL A 159 16.07 -18.73 4.54
CA VAL A 159 15.74 -17.69 5.52
C VAL A 159 14.37 -17.08 5.24
N ASP A 160 13.99 -16.90 3.99
CA ASP A 160 12.82 -16.12 3.60
C ASP A 160 11.54 -16.97 3.49
N ILE A 161 11.67 -18.30 3.39
CA ILE A 161 10.50 -19.19 3.31
C ILE A 161 10.02 -19.56 4.71
N ILE A 162 8.71 -19.43 4.94
CA ILE A 162 8.05 -20.06 6.08
C ILE A 162 7.51 -21.43 5.69
N SER A 163 7.79 -22.42 6.52
CA SER A 163 7.26 -23.78 6.33
C SER A 163 5.73 -23.77 6.34
N GLY A 164 5.12 -24.28 5.28
CA GLY A 164 3.67 -24.27 5.09
C GLY A 164 3.14 -23.08 4.28
N SER A 165 3.96 -22.05 4.04
CA SER A 165 3.51 -20.77 3.46
C SER A 165 4.43 -20.30 2.33
N THR A 166 5.07 -21.25 1.65
CA THR A 166 6.08 -21.01 0.62
C THR A 166 5.61 -20.10 -0.51
N ILE A 167 4.38 -20.30 -1.02
CA ILE A 167 3.87 -19.46 -2.10
C ILE A 167 3.61 -18.04 -1.59
N SER A 168 3.05 -17.89 -0.38
CA SER A 168 2.84 -16.57 0.23
C SER A 168 4.16 -15.83 0.44
N SER A 169 5.17 -16.48 1.02
CA SER A 169 6.51 -15.90 1.21
C SER A 169 7.13 -15.43 -0.10
N GLN A 170 7.03 -16.24 -1.17
CA GLN A 170 7.54 -15.85 -2.49
C GLN A 170 6.77 -14.65 -3.06
N THR A 171 5.44 -14.71 -3.05
CA THR A 171 4.60 -13.62 -3.57
C THR A 171 4.90 -12.30 -2.85
N PHE A 172 4.88 -12.27 -1.51
CA PHE A 172 5.15 -11.03 -0.78
C PHE A 172 6.55 -10.48 -1.04
N TYR A 173 7.57 -11.36 -1.10
CA TYR A 173 8.92 -10.93 -1.45
C TYR A 173 8.96 -10.25 -2.84
N PHE A 174 8.39 -10.89 -3.86
CA PHE A 174 8.44 -10.36 -5.23
C PHE A 174 7.59 -9.09 -5.39
N GLU A 175 6.42 -9.02 -4.75
CA GLU A 175 5.59 -7.82 -4.76
C GLU A 175 6.29 -6.65 -4.06
N MET A 176 6.97 -6.87 -2.93
CA MET A 176 7.78 -5.82 -2.30
C MET A 176 8.96 -5.39 -3.19
N LYS A 177 9.60 -6.32 -3.91
CA LYS A 177 10.64 -5.98 -4.89
C LYS A 177 10.07 -5.13 -6.04
N ASN A 178 8.86 -5.43 -6.50
CA ASN A 178 8.21 -4.64 -7.54
C ASN A 178 7.80 -3.25 -7.03
N MET A 179 7.30 -3.14 -5.80
CA MET A 179 7.05 -1.85 -5.15
C MET A 179 8.31 -0.99 -5.14
N LEU A 180 9.44 -1.55 -4.68
CA LEU A 180 10.73 -0.86 -4.68
C LEU A 180 11.18 -0.45 -6.08
N LEU A 181 11.04 -1.35 -7.06
CA LEU A 181 11.40 -1.08 -8.46
C LEU A 181 10.60 0.08 -9.03
N VAL A 182 9.30 0.10 -8.76
CA VAL A 182 8.41 1.16 -9.24
C VAL A 182 8.66 2.45 -8.49
N PHE A 183 8.92 2.39 -7.19
CA PHE A 183 9.25 3.56 -6.38
C PHE A 183 10.51 4.25 -6.90
N GLU A 184 11.61 3.52 -7.12
CA GLU A 184 12.87 4.11 -7.58
C GLU A 184 12.82 4.63 -9.01
N ASN A 185 12.05 4.00 -9.92
CA ASN A 185 12.04 4.38 -11.34
C ASN A 185 10.90 5.34 -11.72
N TYR A 186 9.80 5.34 -10.96
CA TYR A 186 8.57 6.04 -11.34
C TYR A 186 7.84 6.68 -10.15
N GLY A 187 8.35 6.53 -8.92
CA GLY A 187 7.71 7.03 -7.71
C GLY A 187 7.94 8.52 -7.46
N PRO A 188 7.49 9.03 -6.30
CA PRO A 188 7.61 10.44 -5.93
C PRO A 188 9.04 10.98 -5.89
N GLU A 189 10.02 10.10 -5.68
CA GLU A 189 11.45 10.42 -5.61
C GLU A 189 12.20 10.10 -6.92
N ALA A 190 11.50 9.69 -7.98
CA ALA A 190 12.13 9.42 -9.28
C ALA A 190 12.36 10.73 -10.05
N GLU A 191 13.62 11.02 -10.39
CA GLU A 191 14.03 12.17 -11.23
C GLU A 191 13.69 11.99 -12.72
#